data_AF-A0A354HUD4-F1
#
_entry.id   AF-A0A354HUD4-F1
#
_cell.length_a   1.000
_cell.length_b   1.000
_cell.length_c   1.000
_cell.angle_alpha   90.00
_cell.angle_beta   90.00
_cell.angle_gamma   90.00
#
_symmetry.space_group_name_H-M   'P 1'
#
loop_
_entity.id
_entity.type
_entity.pdbx_description
1 polymer ?
#
loop_
_entity_poly.entity_id
_entity_poly.type
_entity_poly.pdbx_seq_one_letter_code
_entity_poly.pdbx_strand_id
1 'polypeptide(L)' 'LIKFAGAGATLPISSFGNALVKGAMAEAARSGPIGILTGTFELTSSGITASIIFGFFFALLFNPKG' A
#
# COMPACT_ATOMS: atom_id res chain seq x y z
N LEU A 1 -14.20 12.24 -0.41
CA LEU A 1 -13.43 10.99 -0.63
C LEU A 1 -14.30 9.91 -1.26
N ILE A 2 -15.37 9.45 -0.61
CA ILE A 2 -16.24 8.37 -1.11
C ILE A 2 -16.86 8.69 -2.48
N LYS A 3 -17.39 9.91 -2.70
CA LYS A 3 -17.93 10.31 -4.02
C LYS A 3 -16.92 10.30 -5.18
N PHE A 4 -15.62 10.30 -4.87
CA PHE A 4 -14.54 10.38 -5.87
C PHE A 4 -13.84 9.03 -6.06
N ALA A 5 -13.58 8.32 -4.96
CA ALA A 5 -12.82 7.05 -4.95
C ALA A 5 -13.70 5.81 -4.65
N GLY A 6 -15.02 5.98 -4.54
CA GLY A 6 -16.01 4.89 -4.41
C GLY A 6 -15.74 3.97 -3.21
N ALA A 7 -16.07 2.70 -3.39
CA ALA A 7 -15.77 1.62 -2.44
C ALA A 7 -14.30 1.59 -1.96
N GLY A 8 -13.35 2.03 -2.79
CA GLY A 8 -11.93 2.11 -2.41
C GLY A 8 -11.66 3.06 -1.24
N ALA A 9 -12.41 4.17 -1.13
CA ALA A 9 -12.29 5.12 -0.02
C ALA A 9 -12.94 4.64 1.29
N THR A 10 -13.78 3.61 1.22
CA THR A 10 -14.43 3.01 2.40
C THR A 10 -13.68 1.80 2.94
N LEU A 11 -12.77 1.21 2.16
CA LEU A 11 -12.00 0.05 2.59
C LEU A 11 -10.91 0.46 3.60
N PRO A 12 -10.94 -0.07 4.84
CA PRO A 12 -9.87 0.18 5.79
C PRO A 12 -8.60 -0.54 5.36
N ILE A 13 -7.48 0.19 5.26
CA ILE A 13 -6.15 -0.41 5.01
C ILE A 13 -5.52 -0.77 6.35
N SER A 14 -5.95 -1.89 6.91
CA SER A 14 -5.48 -2.40 8.20
C SER A 14 -3.98 -2.70 8.18
N SER A 15 -3.30 -2.39 9.28
CA SER A 15 -1.86 -2.69 9.48
C SER A 15 -0.88 -1.98 8.52
N PHE A 16 -1.34 -1.10 7.64
CA PHE A 16 -0.49 -0.35 6.71
C PHE A 16 0.59 0.46 7.44
N GLY A 17 0.20 1.21 8.48
CA GLY A 17 1.14 1.99 9.29
C GLY A 17 2.20 1.13 9.99
N ASN A 18 1.83 -0.06 10.47
CA ASN A 18 2.77 -0.99 11.09
C ASN A 18 3.76 -1.55 10.06
N ALA A 19 3.32 -1.84 8.83
CA ALA A 19 4.20 -2.25 7.75
C ALA A 19 5.19 -1.14 7.34
N LEU A 20 4.73 0.12 7.27
CA LEU A 20 5.57 1.28 6.99
C LEU A 20 6.68 1.44 8.04
N VAL A 21 6.31 1.41 9.33
CA VAL A 21 7.29 1.54 10.43
C VAL A 21 8.26 0.37 10.43
N LYS A 22 7.76 -0.86 10.25
CA LYS A 22 8.62 -2.05 10.20
C LYS A 22 9.61 -1.99 9.04
N GLY A 23 9.19 -1.50 7.87
CA GLY A 23 10.06 -1.30 6.73
C GLY A 23 11.10 -0.21 6.93
N ALA A 24 10.66 0.94 7.44
CA ALA A 24 11.54 2.04 7.80
C ALA A 24 12.60 1.64 8.82
N MET A 25 12.21 0.92 9.89
CA MET A 25 13.14 0.47 10.93
C MET A 25 14.11 -0.61 10.42
N ALA A 26 13.63 -1.55 9.60
CA ALA A 26 14.47 -2.60 9.03
C ALA A 26 15.57 -2.03 8.11
N GLU A 27 15.24 -0.99 7.34
CA GLU A 27 16.20 -0.35 6.44
C GLU A 27 17.06 0.68 7.16
N ALA A 28 16.53 1.35 8.18
CA ALA A 28 17.33 2.21 9.05
C ALA A 28 18.46 1.44 9.77
N ALA A 29 18.20 0.18 10.13
CA ALA A 29 19.22 -0.70 10.72
C ALA A 29 20.34 -1.08 9.74
N ARG A 30 20.10 -1.04 8.42
CA ARG A 30 21.10 -1.37 7.39
C ARG A 30 21.80 -0.14 6.83
N SER A 31 21.03 0.90 6.54
CA SER A 31 21.44 2.07 5.76
C SER A 31 21.54 3.34 6.62
N GLY A 32 21.41 3.20 7.94
CA GLY A 32 21.44 4.32 8.88
C GLY A 32 20.20 5.22 8.78
N PRO A 33 20.25 6.47 9.25
CA PRO A 33 19.08 7.37 9.29
C PRO A 33 18.42 7.59 7.92
N ILE A 34 19.18 7.51 6.83
CA ILE A 34 18.67 7.64 5.46
C ILE A 34 17.77 6.45 5.06
N GLY A 35 18.00 5.30 5.70
CA GLY A 35 17.22 4.08 5.50
C GLY A 35 15.76 4.20 5.93
N ILE A 36 15.42 5.14 6.81
CA ILE A 36 14.02 5.40 7.19
C ILE A 36 13.20 5.82 5.96
N LEU A 37 13.77 6.68 5.11
CA LEU A 37 13.07 7.20 3.93
C LEU A 37 12.96 6.14 2.83
N THR A 38 14.00 5.36 2.60
CA THR A 38 14.02 4.33 1.56
C THR A 38 13.21 3.09 1.97
N GLY A 39 13.33 2.64 3.21
CA GLY A 39 12.68 1.42 3.70
C GLY A 39 11.17 1.51 3.89
N THR A 40 10.64 2.73 4.08
CA THR A 40 9.20 2.95 4.23
C THR A 40 8.43 2.46 3.00
N PHE A 41 8.95 2.74 1.80
CA PHE A 41 8.32 2.36 0.55
C PHE A 41 8.74 0.97 0.06
N GLU A 42 9.93 0.49 0.41
CA GLU A 42 10.46 -0.76 -0.12
C GLU A 42 9.63 -1.99 0.27
N LEU A 43 9.37 -2.17 1.57
CA LEU A 43 8.58 -3.32 2.05
C LEU A 43 7.08 -3.16 1.76
N THR A 44 6.56 -1.93 1.82
CA THR A 44 5.12 -1.65 1.67
C THR A 44 4.68 -1.54 0.20
N SER A 45 5.58 -1.19 -0.72
CA SER A 45 5.26 -1.00 -2.15
C SER A 45 4.77 -2.28 -2.81
N SER A 46 5.27 -3.45 -2.41
CA SER A 46 4.85 -4.74 -2.99
C SER A 46 3.35 -4.98 -2.83
N GLY A 47 2.80 -4.68 -1.64
CA GLY A 47 1.38 -4.80 -1.34
C GLY A 47 0.52 -3.82 -2.15
N ILE A 48 0.96 -2.56 -2.24
CA ILE A 48 0.25 -1.52 -3.00
C ILE A 48 0.21 -1.90 -4.49
N THR A 49 1.34 -2.28 -5.07
CA THR A 49 1.43 -2.70 -6.47
C THR A 49 0.54 -3.90 -6.75
N ALA A 50 0.55 -4.91 -5.88
CA ALA A 50 -0.33 -6.06 -6.00
C ALA A 50 -1.81 -5.64 -5.97
N SER A 51 -2.22 -4.76 -5.04
CA SER A 51 -3.59 -4.26 -4.96
C SER A 51 -4.03 -3.53 -6.24
N ILE A 52 -3.15 -2.73 -6.85
CA ILE A 52 -3.47 -2.03 -8.11
C ILE A 52 -3.64 -3.02 -9.26
N ILE A 53 -2.69 -3.96 -9.42
CA ILE A 53 -2.72 -4.93 -10.51
C ILE A 53 -3.96 -5.82 -10.41
N PHE A 54 -4.19 -6.42 -9.24
CA PHE A 54 -5.35 -7.29 -9.05
C PHE A 54 -6.66 -6.52 -9.09
N GLY A 55 -6.70 -5.30 -8.55
CA GLY A 55 -7.87 -4.42 -8.65
C GLY A 55 -8.23 -4.10 -10.11
N PHE A 56 -7.23 -3.84 -10.96
CA PHE A 56 -7.41 -3.63 -12.39
C PHE A 56 -7.97 -4.89 -13.09
N PHE A 57 -7.37 -6.06 -12.85
CA PHE A 57 -7.87 -7.31 -13.46
C PHE A 57 -9.27 -7.69 -12.98
N PHE A 58 -9.58 -7.50 -11.70
CA PHE A 58 -10.93 -7.70 -11.19
C PHE A 58 -11.94 -6.76 -11.85
N ALA A 59 -11.57 -5.50 -12.08
CA ALA A 59 -12.43 -4.54 -12.78
C ALA A 59 -12.60 -4.82 -14.28
N LEU A 60 -11.69 -5.59 -14.89
CA LEU A 60 -11.84 -6.07 -16.27
C LEU A 60 -12.73 -7.31 -16.37
N LEU A 61 -12.56 -8.26 -15.44
CA LEU A 61 -13.30 -9.54 -15.46
C LEU A 61 -14.72 -9.40 -14.91
N PHE A 62 -14.92 -8.49 -13.97
CA PHE A 62 -16.20 -8.22 -13.34
C PHE A 62 -16.60 -6.77 -13.64
N ASN A 63 -17.88 -6.45 -13.46
CA ASN A 63 -18.38 -5.08 -13.62
C ASN A 63 -18.61 -4.48 -12.22
N PRO A 64 -17.55 -4.08 -11.50
CA PRO A 64 -17.67 -3.64 -10.11
C PRO A 64 -18.49 -2.35 -10.05
N LYS A 65 -19.60 -2.41 -9.31
CA LYS A 65 -20.38 -1.22 -8.96
C LYS A 65 -19.72 -0.61 -7.74
N GLY A 66 -18.87 0.40 -7.98
CA GLY A 66 -18.13 1.13 -6.96
C GLY A 66 -19.00 1.95 -6.02
#